data_AF-A0A3A8SHG9-F1
#
_entry.id   AF-A0A3A8SHG9-F1
#
_cell.length_a   1.000
_cell.length_b   1.000
_cell.length_c   1.000
_cell.angle_alpha   90.00
_cell.angle_beta   90.00
_cell.angle_gamma   90.00
#
_symmetry.space_group_name_H-M   'P 1'
#
loop_
_entity.id
_entity.type
_entity.pdbx_description
1 polymer ?
#
loop_
_entity_poly.entity_id
_entity_poly.type
_entity_poly.pdbx_seq_one_letter_code
_entity_poly.pdbx_strand_id
1 'polypeptide(L)'
;LFKSFDWRGLAFMAAFLGTLEYVLEEGPTNDWFQDEVVLILAIACAISSVAFFVRVFTTKHPIVDLRAFSDRNFAVGCAFSFVMGIGLYGLTYLYPVYLARIRGYSALQIGETMFVTGACMFLMAPVAGRLSQKL
;
A
#
# COMPACT_ATOMS: atom_id res chain seq x y z
N LEU A 1 -28.08 3.95 9.79
CA LEU A 1 -26.76 3.71 9.14
C LEU A 1 -25.60 4.40 9.87
N PHE A 2 -25.61 5.72 10.10
CA PHE A 2 -24.46 6.42 10.73
C PHE A 2 -24.24 6.18 12.24
N LYS A 3 -25.23 5.69 13.00
CA LYS A 3 -25.10 5.44 14.45
C LYS A 3 -24.36 4.14 14.82
N SER A 4 -24.17 3.23 13.88
CA SER A 4 -23.48 1.94 14.09
C SER A 4 -22.08 1.90 13.46
N PHE A 5 -21.61 3.01 12.88
CA PHE A 5 -20.32 3.09 12.20
C PHE A 5 -19.19 3.35 13.20
N ASP A 6 -18.09 2.59 13.11
CA ASP A 6 -16.97 2.68 14.04
C ASP A 6 -16.01 3.84 13.69
N TRP A 7 -16.45 5.07 13.97
CA TRP A 7 -15.66 6.29 13.75
C TRP A 7 -14.33 6.32 14.51
N ARG A 8 -14.28 5.70 15.70
CA ARG A 8 -13.03 5.61 16.48
C ARG A 8 -12.07 4.61 15.85
N GLY A 9 -12.58 3.47 15.39
CA GLY A 9 -11.80 2.51 14.60
C GLY A 9 -11.22 3.16 13.35
N LEU A 10 -12.02 3.95 12.61
CA LEU A 10 -11.55 4.71 11.46
C LEU A 10 -10.41 5.68 11.81
N ALA A 11 -10.57 6.46 12.89
CA ALA A 11 -9.55 7.42 13.31
C ALA A 11 -8.24 6.72 13.71
N PHE A 12 -8.30 5.62 14.46
CA PHE A 12 -7.11 4.85 14.80
C PHE A 12 -6.46 4.19 13.58
N MET A 13 -7.26 3.70 12.64
CA MET A 13 -6.76 3.13 11.38
C MET A 13 -6.06 4.19 10.54
N ALA A 14 -6.66 5.37 10.39
CA ALA A 14 -6.08 6.47 9.63
C ALA A 14 -4.77 6.95 10.27
N ALA A 15 -4.73 7.10 11.60
CA ALA A 15 -3.51 7.46 12.32
C ALA A 15 -2.44 6.38 12.16
N PHE A 16 -2.79 5.11 12.33
CA PHE A 16 -1.86 3.98 12.18
C PHE A 16 -1.29 3.90 10.78
N LEU A 17 -2.13 3.79 9.75
CA LEU A 17 -1.66 3.60 8.38
C LEU A 17 -0.92 4.83 7.85
N GLY A 18 -1.39 6.04 8.16
CA GLY A 18 -0.72 7.27 7.72
C GLY A 18 0.64 7.49 8.38
N THR A 19 0.77 7.21 9.67
CA THR A 19 2.08 7.30 10.35
C THR A 19 3.03 6.17 9.93
N LEU A 20 2.52 4.97 9.68
CA LEU A 20 3.30 3.85 9.15
C LEU A 20 3.84 4.16 7.75
N GLU A 21 3.01 4.69 6.86
CA GLU A 21 3.41 5.09 5.51
C GLU A 21 4.55 6.12 5.55
N TYR A 22 4.39 7.18 6.33
CA TYR A 22 5.41 8.22 6.49
C TYR A 22 6.73 7.67 7.03
N VAL A 23 6.69 6.87 8.11
CA VAL A 23 7.91 6.31 8.72
C VAL A 23 8.66 5.40 7.74
N LEU A 24 7.95 4.65 6.90
CA LEU A 24 8.58 3.78 5.91
C LEU A 24 9.12 4.54 4.69
N GLU A 25 8.47 5.63 4.29
CA GLU A 25 8.88 6.45 3.14
C GLU A 25 10.05 7.38 3.49
N GLU A 26 9.93 8.12 4.59
CA GLU A 26 10.89 9.14 5.01
C GLU A 26 11.98 8.61 5.93
N GLY A 27 11.77 7.45 6.57
CA GLY A 27 12.76 6.81 7.44
C GLY A 27 14.13 6.61 6.77
N PRO A 28 14.21 5.98 5.57
CA PRO A 28 15.47 5.81 4.85
C PRO A 28 16.20 7.12 4.52
N THR A 29 15.45 8.20 4.28
CA THR A 29 16.00 9.50 3.91
C THR A 29 16.52 10.28 5.12
N ASN A 30 15.86 10.15 6.27
CA ASN A 30 16.13 10.91 7.49
C ASN A 30 16.84 10.09 8.59
N ASP A 31 17.65 9.10 8.22
CA ASP A 31 18.40 8.24 9.18
C ASP A 31 17.50 7.57 10.25
N TRP A 32 16.25 7.25 9.87
CA TRP A 32 15.26 6.54 10.68
C TRP A 32 15.02 7.15 12.06
N PHE A 33 15.50 6.49 13.12
CA PHE A 33 15.25 6.88 14.51
C PHE A 33 16.17 7.97 15.02
N GLN A 34 17.13 8.44 14.20
CA GLN A 34 17.95 9.61 14.55
C GLN A 34 17.17 10.91 14.35
N ASP A 35 16.22 10.93 13.41
CA ASP A 35 15.33 12.06 13.21
C ASP A 35 14.20 12.07 14.24
N GLU A 36 14.00 13.22 14.88
CA GLU A 36 13.02 13.41 15.95
C GLU A 36 11.58 13.25 15.42
N VAL A 37 11.30 13.69 14.19
CA VAL A 37 9.97 13.60 13.59
C VAL A 37 9.63 12.15 13.27
N VAL A 38 10.55 11.42 12.64
CA VAL A 38 10.35 10.00 12.33
C VAL A 38 10.22 9.18 13.62
N LEU A 39 10.99 9.49 14.67
CA LEU A 39 10.87 8.81 15.96
C LEU A 39 9.50 9.06 16.62
N ILE A 40 9.03 10.31 16.66
CA ILE A 40 7.71 10.66 17.20
C ILE A 40 6.60 9.95 16.43
N LEU A 41 6.67 9.94 15.10
CA LEU A 41 5.68 9.27 14.25
C LEU A 41 5.74 7.75 14.37
N ALA A 42 6.92 7.16 14.57
CA ALA A 42 7.05 5.73 14.85
C ALA A 42 6.40 5.35 16.19
N ILE A 43 6.56 6.18 17.23
CA ILE A 43 5.87 5.99 18.52
C ILE A 43 4.36 6.17 18.36
N ALA A 44 3.92 7.20 17.64
CA ALA A 44 2.51 7.42 17.34
C ALA A 44 1.90 6.25 16.53
N CYS A 45 2.64 5.70 15.58
CA CYS A 45 2.30 4.50 14.82
C CYS A 45 2.13 3.30 15.75
N ALA A 46 3.09 3.06 16.66
CA ALA A 46 3.00 1.96 17.62
C ALA A 46 1.75 2.10 18.51
N ILE A 47 1.50 3.27 19.08
CA ILE A 47 0.34 3.51 19.96
C ILE A 47 -0.99 3.36 19.19
N SER A 48 -1.09 3.99 18.01
CA SER A 48 -2.30 3.95 17.19
C SER A 48 -2.58 2.54 16.64
N SER A 49 -1.54 1.76 16.31
CA SER A 49 -1.68 0.37 15.90
C SER A 49 -2.30 -0.49 17.00
N VAL A 50 -1.80 -0.38 18.24
CA VAL A 50 -2.35 -1.11 19.40
C VAL A 50 -3.80 -0.69 19.65
N ALA A 51 -4.09 0.61 19.63
CA ALA A 51 -5.45 1.12 19.79
C ALA A 51 -6.40 0.60 18.69
N PHE A 52 -5.94 0.56 17.44
CA PHE A 52 -6.69 0.04 16.30
C PHE A 52 -6.99 -1.46 16.46
N PHE A 53 -5.99 -2.30 16.72
CA PHE A 53 -6.20 -3.74 16.87
C PHE A 53 -7.08 -4.09 18.06
N VAL A 54 -6.88 -3.45 19.22
CA VAL A 54 -7.75 -3.63 20.40
C VAL A 54 -9.21 -3.27 20.05
N ARG A 55 -9.41 -2.18 19.30
CA ARG A 55 -10.74 -1.73 18.87
C ARG A 55 -11.40 -2.72 17.91
N VAL A 56 -10.65 -3.22 16.93
CA VAL A 56 -11.11 -4.20 15.95
C VAL A 56 -11.57 -5.50 16.63
N PHE A 57 -10.82 -5.99 17.63
CA PHE A 57 -11.19 -7.24 18.32
C PHE A 57 -12.32 -7.08 19.35
N THR A 58 -12.51 -5.88 19.92
CA THR A 58 -13.46 -5.64 21.01
C THR A 58 -14.83 -5.14 20.53
N THR A 59 -14.89 -4.51 19.35
CA THR A 59 -16.12 -3.85 18.87
C THR A 59 -17.05 -4.84 18.15
N LYS A 60 -18.37 -4.73 18.39
CA LYS A 60 -19.38 -5.60 17.75
C LYS A 60 -19.49 -5.41 16.23
N HIS A 61 -19.23 -4.20 15.74
CA HIS A 61 -19.22 -3.83 14.32
C HIS A 61 -17.87 -3.15 14.01
N PRO A 62 -16.78 -3.92 13.87
CA PRO A 62 -15.48 -3.34 13.57
C PRO A 62 -15.46 -2.78 12.15
N ILE A 63 -14.66 -1.74 11.93
CA ILE A 63 -14.46 -1.17 10.60
C ILE A 63 -13.77 -2.14 9.64
N VAL A 64 -12.87 -2.99 10.16
CA VAL A 64 -12.20 -4.05 9.42
C VAL A 64 -12.52 -5.38 10.09
N ASP A 65 -13.13 -6.30 9.35
CA ASP A 65 -13.42 -7.64 9.86
C ASP A 65 -12.25 -8.58 9.54
N LEU A 66 -11.36 -8.78 10.52
CA LEU A 66 -10.23 -9.70 10.40
C LEU A 66 -10.67 -11.17 10.31
N ARG A 67 -11.93 -11.50 10.63
CA ARG A 67 -12.45 -12.87 10.48
C ARG A 67 -12.53 -13.29 9.01
N ALA A 68 -12.56 -12.34 8.07
CA ALA A 68 -12.49 -12.63 6.64
C ALA A 68 -11.21 -13.40 6.27
N PHE A 69 -10.10 -13.19 6.98
CA PHE A 69 -8.87 -13.97 6.77
C PHE A 69 -8.97 -15.44 7.20
N SER A 70 -10.04 -15.84 7.89
CA SER A 70 -10.32 -17.26 8.14
C SER A 70 -10.74 -18.00 6.87
N ASP A 71 -11.21 -17.28 5.85
CA ASP A 71 -11.44 -17.85 4.52
C ASP A 71 -10.11 -17.93 3.77
N ARG A 72 -9.74 -19.15 3.38
CA ARG A 72 -8.46 -19.41 2.70
C ARG A 72 -8.38 -18.71 1.34
N ASN A 73 -9.48 -18.62 0.59
CA ASN A 73 -9.48 -17.95 -0.71
C ASN A 73 -9.27 -16.45 -0.53
N PHE A 74 -9.91 -15.85 0.49
CA PHE A 74 -9.69 -14.45 0.83
C PHE A 74 -8.23 -14.20 1.25
N ALA A 75 -7.68 -15.01 2.15
CA ALA A 75 -6.31 -14.87 2.61
C ALA A 75 -5.28 -15.02 1.48
N VAL A 76 -5.47 -16.01 0.59
CA VAL A 76 -4.62 -16.20 -0.59
C VAL A 76 -4.79 -15.03 -1.58
N GLY A 77 -6.00 -14.53 -1.78
CA GLY A 77 -6.27 -13.35 -2.62
C GLY A 77 -5.57 -12.09 -2.10
N CYS A 78 -5.61 -11.85 -0.79
CA CYS A 78 -4.86 -10.76 -0.15
C CYS A 78 -3.35 -10.94 -0.29
N ALA A 79 -2.82 -12.15 -0.06
CA ALA A 79 -1.39 -12.43 -0.22
C ALA A 79 -0.93 -12.24 -1.68
N PHE A 80 -1.72 -12.71 -2.65
CA PHE A 80 -1.44 -12.50 -4.07
C PHE A 80 -1.45 -11.01 -4.41
N SER A 81 -2.44 -10.26 -3.93
CA SER A 81 -2.53 -8.81 -4.15
C SER A 81 -1.35 -8.07 -3.51
N PHE A 82 -0.90 -8.49 -2.34
CA PHE A 82 0.25 -7.94 -1.66
C PHE A 82 1.55 -8.15 -2.45
N VAL A 83 1.82 -9.38 -2.89
CA VAL A 83 3.00 -9.71 -3.70
C VAL A 83 2.96 -8.98 -5.04
N MET A 84 1.80 -8.93 -5.68
CA MET A 84 1.58 -8.15 -6.91
C MET A 84 1.85 -6.66 -6.69
N GLY A 85 1.42 -6.09 -5.57
CA GLY A 85 1.68 -4.71 -5.18
C GLY A 85 3.18 -4.44 -5.06
N ILE A 86 3.91 -5.27 -4.31
CA ILE A 86 5.38 -5.16 -4.17
C ILE A 86 6.06 -5.19 -5.54
N GLY A 87 5.70 -6.16 -6.38
CA GLY A 87 6.26 -6.29 -7.72
C GLY A 87 5.97 -5.08 -8.60
N LEU A 88 4.70 -4.64 -8.65
CA LEU A 88 4.27 -3.56 -9.53
C LEU A 88 4.87 -2.20 -9.12
N TYR A 89 4.73 -1.82 -7.85
CA TYR A 89 5.23 -0.53 -7.37
C TYR A 89 6.75 -0.52 -7.25
N GLY A 90 7.35 -1.64 -6.81
CA GLY A 90 8.80 -1.79 -6.76
C GLY A 90 9.44 -1.67 -8.14
N LEU A 91 8.90 -2.34 -9.17
CA LEU A 91 9.41 -2.24 -10.54
C LEU A 91 9.19 -0.85 -11.14
N THR A 92 8.10 -0.17 -10.80
CA THR A 92 7.81 1.20 -11.29
C THR A 92 8.92 2.18 -10.88
N TYR A 93 9.52 2.00 -9.70
CA TYR A 93 10.67 2.80 -9.26
C TYR A 93 12.02 2.21 -9.72
N LEU A 94 12.21 0.90 -9.52
CA LEU A 94 13.50 0.25 -9.74
C LEU A 94 13.90 0.24 -11.22
N TYR A 95 12.93 0.14 -12.13
CA TYR A 95 13.21 0.05 -13.57
C TYR A 95 13.77 1.35 -14.16
N PRO A 96 13.18 2.55 -13.92
CA PRO A 96 13.83 3.82 -14.26
C PRO A 96 15.22 3.97 -13.66
N VAL A 97 15.40 3.61 -12.39
CA VAL A 97 16.72 3.71 -11.71
C VAL A 97 17.75 2.79 -12.37
N TYR A 98 17.36 1.57 -12.73
CA TYR A 98 18.20 0.64 -13.48
C TYR A 98 18.61 1.20 -14.85
N LEU A 99 17.65 1.72 -15.61
CA LEU A 99 17.92 2.32 -16.93
C LEU A 99 18.84 3.54 -16.81
N ALA A 100 18.63 4.38 -15.80
CA ALA A 100 19.47 5.55 -15.56
C ALA A 100 20.89 5.18 -15.14
N ARG A 101 21.04 4.39 -14.07
CA ARG A 101 22.34 4.14 -13.43
C ARG A 101 23.18 3.08 -14.13
N ILE A 102 22.56 2.03 -14.67
CA ILE A 102 23.27 0.88 -15.25
C ILE A 102 23.31 0.97 -16.78
N ARG A 103 22.19 1.31 -17.41
CA ARG A 103 22.11 1.42 -18.87
C ARG A 103 22.53 2.78 -19.40
N GLY A 104 22.67 3.79 -18.54
CA GLY A 104 23.09 5.14 -18.91
C GLY A 104 22.07 5.87 -19.79
N TYR A 105 20.78 5.50 -19.72
CA TYR A 105 19.75 6.13 -20.54
C TYR A 105 19.53 7.58 -20.12
N SER A 106 19.27 8.46 -21.10
CA SER A 106 18.82 9.81 -20.82
C SER A 106 17.39 9.84 -20.28
N ALA A 107 17.02 10.94 -19.61
CA ALA A 107 15.67 11.10 -19.06
C ALA A 107 14.56 10.92 -20.12
N LEU A 108 14.82 11.37 -21.36
CA LEU A 108 13.88 11.22 -22.47
C LEU A 108 13.69 9.73 -22.83
N GLN A 109 14.78 8.97 -22.96
CA GLN A 109 14.71 7.54 -23.30
C GLN A 109 14.02 6.71 -22.23
N ILE A 110 14.22 7.05 -20.95
CA ILE A 110 13.50 6.42 -19.83
C ILE A 110 12.01 6.74 -19.94
N GLY A 111 11.66 8.01 -20.20
CA GLY A 111 10.29 8.45 -20.41
C GLY A 111 9.60 7.70 -21.55
N GLU A 112 10.26 7.58 -22.71
CA GLU A 112 9.76 6.82 -23.86
C GLU A 112 9.53 5.33 -23.51
N THR A 113 10.48 4.71 -22.81
CA THR A 113 10.36 3.29 -22.42
C THR A 113 9.21 3.08 -21.44
N MET A 114 9.04 3.96 -20.46
CA MET A 114 7.95 3.91 -19.49
C MET A 114 6.59 4.22 -20.12
N PHE A 115 6.56 5.11 -21.11
CA PHE A 115 5.35 5.41 -21.87
C PHE A 115 4.82 4.17 -22.59
N VAL A 116 5.69 3.37 -23.21
CA VAL A 116 5.27 2.13 -23.89
C VAL A 116 4.59 1.16 -22.91
N THR A 117 5.16 0.98 -21.71
CA THR A 117 4.56 0.15 -20.66
C THR A 117 3.17 0.66 -20.26
N GLY A 118 3.05 1.96 -20.01
CA GLY A 118 1.76 2.58 -19.66
C GLY A 118 0.71 2.47 -20.76
N ALA A 119 1.11 2.68 -22.02
CA ALA A 119 0.25 2.54 -23.18
C ALA A 119 -0.27 1.10 -23.34
N CYS A 120 0.60 0.10 -23.18
CA CYS A 120 0.20 -1.31 -23.19
C CYS A 120 -0.81 -1.62 -22.08
N MET A 121 -0.57 -1.14 -20.84
CA MET A 121 -1.52 -1.32 -19.73
C MET A 121 -2.88 -0.67 -20.03
N PHE A 122 -2.87 0.56 -20.58
CA PHE A 122 -4.08 1.27 -20.97
C PHE A 122 -4.88 0.51 -22.03
N LEU A 123 -4.21 0.00 -23.07
CA LEU A 123 -4.85 -0.77 -24.14
C LEU A 123 -5.37 -2.13 -23.66
N MET A 124 -4.69 -2.75 -22.69
CA MET A 124 -5.10 -4.04 -22.12
C MET A 124 -6.23 -3.93 -21.10
N ALA A 125 -6.44 -2.77 -20.48
CA ALA A 125 -7.53 -2.54 -19.52
C ALA A 125 -8.93 -2.94 -20.04
N PRO A 126 -9.39 -2.52 -21.24
CA PRO A 126 -10.68 -2.96 -21.78
C PRO A 126 -10.73 -4.46 -22.10
N VAL A 127 -9.60 -5.05 -22.49
CA VAL A 127 -9.50 -6.49 -22.76
C VAL A 127 -9.70 -7.28 -21.47
N ALA A 128 -8.99 -6.90 -20.40
CA ALA A 128 -9.14 -7.49 -19.08
C ALA A 128 -10.57 -7.32 -18.53
N GLY A 129 -11.17 -6.14 -18.70
CA GLY A 129 -12.55 -5.88 -18.29
C GLY A 129 -13.57 -6.80 -18.97
N ARG A 130 -13.44 -6.99 -20.30
CA ARG A 130 -14.31 -7.91 -21.05
C ARG A 130 -14.11 -9.38 -20.65
N LEU A 131 -12.89 -9.79 -20.32
CA LEU A 131 -12.59 -11.16 -19.90
C LEU A 131 -13.15 -11.45 -18.50
N SER A 132 -13.02 -10.50 -17.58
CA SER A 132 -13.56 -10.60 -16.23
C SER A 132 -15.08 -10.78 -16.20
N GLN A 133 -15.80 -10.15 -17.13
CA GLN A 133 -17.26 -10.33 -17.25
C GLN A 133 -17.69 -11.71 -17.79
N LYS A 134 -16.78 -12.47 -18.39
CA LYS A 134 -17.07 -13.81 -18.94
C LYS A 134 -16.73 -14.96 -17.99
N LEU A 135 -15.95 -14.70 -16.95
CA LEU A 135 -15.57 -15.65 -15.90
C LEU A 135 -16.53 -15.55 -14.71
#